data_AF-A0A9D5ZJC5-F1
#
_entry.id   AF-A0A9D5ZJC5-F1
#
_cell.length_a   1.000
_cell.length_b   1.000
_cell.length_c   1.000
_cell.angle_alpha   90.00
_cell.angle_beta   90.00
_cell.angle_gamma   90.00
#
_symmetry.space_group_name_H-M   'P 1'
#
loop_
_entity.id
_entity.type
_entity.pdbx_description
1 polymer ?
#
loop_
_entity_poly.entity_id
_entity_poly.type
_entity_poly.pdbx_seq_one_letter_code
_entity_poly.pdbx_strand_id
1 'polypeptide(L)' 'EGRTLAQRTLHPDLPAHGRLLGETGRSLPAIDSLLAATALHHELRLVTHNRQDFLFPGLDVIDPREWS' A
#
# COMPACT_ATOMS: atom_id res chain seq x y z
N GLU A 1 -20.24 -1.33 -29.90
CA GLU A 1 -19.14 -2.25 -29.58
C GLU A 1 -17.87 -1.44 -29.39
N GLY A 2 -16.98 -1.81 -28.46
CA GLY A 2 -15.70 -1.14 -28.23
C GLY A 2 -15.57 -0.53 -26.84
N ARG A 3 -14.83 -1.21 -25.96
CA ARG A 3 -14.69 -0.98 -24.52
C ARG A 3 -13.57 0.02 -24.18
N THR A 4 -13.68 0.62 -22.98
CA THR A 4 -12.56 1.01 -22.08
C THR A 4 -11.73 2.23 -22.54
N LEU A 5 -11.65 3.34 -21.80
CA LEU A 5 -10.86 3.49 -20.57
C LEU A 5 -11.57 4.43 -19.59
N ALA A 6 -12.07 3.84 -18.51
CA ALA A 6 -12.45 4.56 -17.31
C ALA A 6 -11.19 5.08 -16.60
N GLN A 7 -11.37 6.15 -15.84
CA GLN A 7 -10.51 6.58 -14.72
C GLN A 7 -9.28 7.40 -15.08
N ARG A 8 -9.55 8.60 -15.59
CA ARG A 8 -8.84 9.80 -15.11
C ARG A 8 -9.26 10.03 -13.65
N THR A 9 -8.57 9.43 -12.69
CA THR A 9 -8.70 9.80 -11.28
C THR A 9 -7.32 10.19 -10.76
N LEU A 10 -7.16 11.49 -10.57
CA LEU A 10 -6.09 12.12 -9.81
C LEU A 10 -6.03 11.44 -8.42
N HIS A 11 -4.86 11.10 -7.89
CA HIS A 11 -4.71 10.83 -6.46
C HIS A 11 -3.69 11.79 -5.84
N PRO A 12 -4.05 13.06 -5.60
CA PRO A 12 -3.17 14.07 -5.02
C PRO A 12 -2.96 13.92 -3.49
N ASP A 13 -3.49 12.87 -2.86
CA ASP A 13 -3.42 12.68 -1.41
C ASP A 13 -2.66 11.39 -1.04
N LEU A 14 -1.36 11.32 -1.33
CA LEU A 14 -0.52 10.30 -0.68
C LEU A 14 -0.48 10.62 0.82
N PRO A 15 -0.98 9.73 1.70
CA PRO A 15 -1.05 10.04 3.12
C PRO A 15 0.38 10.15 3.68
N ALA A 16 0.70 11.32 4.23
CA ALA A 16 1.87 11.47 5.08
C ALA A 16 1.80 10.45 6.23
N HIS A 17 2.96 9.99 6.69
CA HIS A 17 3.10 8.91 7.68
C HIS A 17 2.17 9.02 8.91
N GLY A 18 1.89 10.25 9.38
CA GLY A 18 0.97 10.50 10.50
C GLY A 18 -0.51 10.20 10.23
N ARG A 19 -0.97 10.23 8.96
CA ARG A 19 -2.36 9.93 8.59
C ARG A 19 -2.62 8.42 8.51
N LEU A 20 -1.64 7.64 8.04
CA LEU A 20 -1.73 6.17 8.00
C LEU A 20 -1.95 5.58 9.40
N LEU A 21 -1.24 6.10 10.42
CA LEU A 21 -1.42 5.67 11.81
C LEU A 21 -2.83 5.96 12.36
N GLY A 22 -3.51 6.99 11.85
CA GLY A 22 -4.87 7.35 12.26
C GLY A 22 -5.97 6.50 11.62
N GLU A 23 -5.73 5.98 10.41
CA GLU A 23 -6.74 5.22 9.64
C GLU A 23 -6.75 3.72 9.97
N THR A 24 -5.67 3.16 10.54
CA THR A 24 -5.52 1.71 10.72
C THR A 24 -6.11 1.14 11.99
N GLY A 25 -6.53 1.96 12.96
CA GLY A 25 -7.24 1.55 14.20
C GLY A 25 -6.50 0.53 15.10
N ARG A 26 -5.30 0.11 14.71
CA ARG A 26 -4.35 -0.72 15.45
C ARG A 26 -3.02 -0.01 15.40
N SER A 27 -2.26 -0.10 16.51
CA SER A 27 -0.89 0.38 16.57
C SER A 27 -0.03 -0.48 15.63
N LEU A 28 0.04 -0.11 14.35
CA LEU A 28 1.10 -0.60 13.50
C LEU A 28 2.41 -0.11 14.14
N PRO A 29 3.40 -0.99 14.34
CA PRO A 29 4.75 -0.53 14.65
C PRO A 29 5.10 0.60 13.68
N ALA A 30 5.63 1.73 14.17
CA ALA A 30 5.91 2.90 13.32
C ALA A 30 6.72 2.54 12.07
N ILE A 31 7.53 1.48 12.14
CA ILE A 31 8.29 0.91 11.03
C ILE A 31 7.38 0.39 9.90
N ASP A 32 6.29 -0.32 10.18
CA ASP A 32 5.43 -0.90 9.14
C ASP A 32 4.69 0.18 8.35
N SER A 33 4.24 1.23 9.04
CA SER A 33 3.66 2.40 8.38
C SER A 33 4.69 3.20 7.56
N LEU A 34 5.99 3.19 7.95
CA LEU A 34 7.05 3.81 7.15
C LEU A 34 7.35 2.99 5.90
N LEU A 35 7.40 1.66 6.03
CA LEU A 35 7.62 0.75 4.90
C LEU A 35 6.51 0.88 3.85
N ALA A 36 5.24 0.88 4.29
CA ALA A 36 4.09 1.08 3.42
C ALA A 36 4.13 2.45 2.72
N ALA A 37 4.39 3.53 3.48
CA ALA A 37 4.49 4.88 2.92
C ALA A 37 5.63 5.01 1.91
N THR A 38 6.79 4.42 2.19
CA THR A 38 7.96 4.42 1.30
C THR A 38 7.64 3.69 0.00
N ALA A 39 7.01 2.51 0.10
CA ALA A 39 6.63 1.73 -1.06
C ALA A 39 5.61 2.48 -1.95
N LEU A 40 4.57 3.08 -1.34
CA LEU A 40 3.59 3.89 -2.05
C LEU A 40 4.22 5.14 -2.69
N HIS A 41 5.11 5.83 -1.97
CA HIS A 41 5.74 7.06 -2.44
C HIS A 41 6.68 6.83 -3.63
N HIS A 42 7.38 5.69 -3.64
CA HIS A 42 8.35 5.36 -4.67
C HIS A 42 7.86 4.32 -5.69
N GLU A 43 6.55 4.03 -5.70
CA GLU A 43 5.91 3.06 -6.62
C GLU A 43 6.57 1.67 -6.56
N LEU A 44 7.00 1.25 -5.37
CA LEU A 44 7.62 -0.05 -5.12
C LEU A 44 6.56 -1.09 -4.74
N ARG A 45 6.89 -2.37 -4.99
CA ARG A 45 6.13 -3.51 -4.47
C ARG A 45 6.74 -3.98 -3.17
N LEU A 46 5.92 -4.22 -2.16
CA LEU A 46 6.37 -4.68 -0.84
C LEU A 46 6.40 -6.21 -0.82
N VAL A 47 7.57 -6.79 -0.62
CA VAL A 47 7.75 -8.23 -0.45
C VAL A 47 7.78 -8.53 1.04
N THR A 48 6.82 -9.32 1.54
CA THR A 48 6.75 -9.67 2.97
C THR A 48 6.03 -10.99 3.22
N HIS A 49 6.44 -11.70 4.26
CA HIS A 49 5.73 -12.88 4.76
C HIS A 49 4.47 -12.54 5.56
N ASN A 50 4.28 -11.27 5.94
CA ASN A 50 3.22 -10.79 6.84
C ASN A 50 2.20 -9.91 6.10
N ARG A 51 1.59 -10.45 5.03
CA ARG A 51 0.72 -9.68 4.12
C ARG A 51 -0.49 -9.05 4.81
N GLN A 52 -1.02 -9.71 5.83
CA GLN A 52 -2.21 -9.29 6.57
C GLN A 52 -2.07 -7.91 7.22
N ASP A 53 -0.86 -7.48 7.54
CA ASP A 53 -0.60 -6.20 8.19
C ASP A 53 -0.38 -5.06 7.17
N PHE A 54 -0.33 -5.38 5.87
CA PHE A 54 -0.07 -4.44 4.78
C PHE A 54 -1.25 -4.33 3.80
N LEU A 55 -2.48 -4.40 4.30
CA LEU A 55 -3.71 -4.27 3.52
C LEU A 55 -4.06 -2.80 3.22
N PHE A 56 -3.08 -2.03 2.74
CA PHE A 56 -3.26 -0.63 2.39
C PHE A 56 -3.76 -0.47 0.95
N PRO A 57 -4.77 0.38 0.68
CA PRO A 57 -5.20 0.67 -0.67
C PRO A 57 -4.04 1.18 -1.54
N GLY A 58 -3.87 0.59 -2.72
CA GLY A 58 -2.83 0.98 -3.68
C GLY A 58 -1.44 0.40 -3.41
N LEU A 59 -1.23 -0.30 -2.29
CA LEU A 59 0.02 -1.00 -2.01
C LEU A 59 -0.01 -2.40 -2.63
N ASP A 60 0.93 -2.69 -3.52
CA ASP A 60 1.12 -4.03 -4.07
C ASP A 60 2.02 -4.86 -3.15
N VAL A 61 1.50 -5.98 -2.64
CA VAL A 61 2.17 -6.84 -1.65
C VAL A 61 2.30 -8.26 -2.18
N ILE A 62 3.55 -8.72 -2.29
CA ILE A 62 3.92 -10.04 -2.78
C ILE A 62 4.27 -10.96 -1.60
N ASP A 63 3.67 -12.16 -1.52
CA ASP A 63 4.18 -13.22 -0.64
C ASP A 63 5.36 -13.93 -1.33
N PRO A 64 6.56 -13.98 -0.74
CA PRO A 64 7.65 -14.79 -1.28
C PRO A 64 7.31 -16.27 -1.46
N ARG A 65 6.32 -16.80 -0.71
CA ARG A 65 5.89 -18.20 -0.80
C ARG A 65 5.21 -18.54 -2.13
N GLU A 66 4.82 -17.53 -2.92
CA GLU A 66 4.22 -17.74 -4.25
C GLU A 66 5.25 -18.14 -5.33
N TRP A 67 6.55 -18.19 -5.00
CA TRP A 67 7.61 -18.47 -5.96
C TRP A 67 8.08 -19.93 -6.02
N SER A 68 7.52 -20.82 -5.20
CA SER A 68 7.84 -22.26 -5.17
C SER A 68 6.93 -23.06 -6.11
#